data_AF-A0A830CJP2-F1
#
_entry.id   AF-A0A830CJP2-F1
#
_cell.length_a   1.000
_cell.length_b   1.000
_cell.length_c   1.000
_cell.angle_alpha   90.00
_cell.angle_beta   90.00
_cell.angle_gamma   90.00
#
_symmetry.space_group_name_H-M   'P 1'
#
loop_
_entity.id
_entity.type
_entity.pdbx_description
1 polymer ?
#
loop_
_entity_poly.entity_id
_entity_poly.type
_entity_poly.pdbx_seq_one_letter_code
_entity_poly.pdbx_strand_id
1 'polypeptide(L)'
;RGKGDYQIDFTPAPRITEADKSGDKRSLHRALDRRLYLLIYGPAHGSDGKPVWHFPEKAYESEKTLRKCAESALQSVIGDLSHTYFVGNAPMGHMNIQPSENDSSLKRFFFKSQVIATNKFNIEKCEDYVWVTKDELLEYFPEQAQYLNKMIIS
;
A
#
# COMPACT_ATOMS: atom_id res chain seq x y z
N ARG A 1 -26.32 -14.70 -40.50
CA ARG A 1 -26.09 -14.86 -39.03
C ARG A 1 -25.22 -16.10 -38.85
N GLY A 2 -23.90 -15.94 -38.70
CA GLY A 2 -23.01 -17.08 -38.47
C GLY A 2 -23.30 -17.70 -37.10
N LYS A 3 -23.53 -19.01 -37.06
CA LYS A 3 -23.60 -19.78 -35.82
C LYS A 3 -22.15 -19.95 -35.35
N GLY A 4 -21.82 -19.43 -34.17
CA GLY A 4 -20.50 -19.66 -33.58
C GLY A 4 -20.43 -21.08 -33.02
N ASP A 5 -19.46 -21.86 -33.49
CA ASP A 5 -19.24 -23.28 -33.12
C ASP A 5 -18.67 -23.49 -31.70
N TYR A 6 -18.76 -22.48 -30.83
CA TYR A 6 -18.32 -22.56 -29.43
C TYR A 6 -19.52 -22.50 -28.49
N GLN A 7 -20.14 -23.66 -28.24
CA GLN A 7 -21.11 -23.84 -27.14
C GLN A 7 -20.35 -24.12 -25.83
N ILE A 8 -19.62 -23.12 -25.33
CA ILE A 8 -19.07 -23.17 -23.98
C ILE A 8 -19.95 -22.27 -23.12
N ASP A 9 -20.69 -22.87 -22.19
CA ASP A 9 -21.43 -22.12 -21.18
C ASP A 9 -20.41 -21.37 -20.30
N PHE A 10 -20.48 -20.04 -20.33
CA PHE A 10 -19.59 -19.20 -19.56
C PHE A 10 -19.84 -19.42 -18.06
N THR A 11 -18.86 -19.99 -17.37
CA THR A 11 -18.85 -20.11 -15.92
C THR A 11 -17.86 -19.10 -15.34
N PRO A 12 -18.30 -18.10 -14.57
CA PRO A 12 -17.40 -17.11 -13.99
C PRO A 12 -16.46 -17.78 -12.97
N ALA A 13 -15.22 -17.31 -12.92
CA ALA A 13 -14.26 -17.74 -11.90
C ALA A 13 -14.80 -17.42 -10.48
N PRO A 14 -14.53 -18.28 -9.48
CA PRO A 14 -14.94 -18.03 -8.11
C PRO A 14 -14.25 -16.78 -7.55
N ARG A 15 -14.94 -16.08 -6.65
CA ARG A 15 -14.41 -14.88 -5.97
C ARG A 15 -13.36 -15.22 -4.92
N ILE A 16 -13.45 -16.42 -4.35
CA ILE A 16 -12.51 -16.95 -3.35
C ILE A 16 -11.41 -17.68 -4.11
N THR A 17 -10.18 -17.22 -3.95
CA THR A 17 -9.01 -17.80 -4.62
C THR A 17 -8.28 -18.79 -3.71
N GLU A 18 -7.25 -19.46 -4.21
CA GLU A 18 -6.37 -20.28 -3.38
C GLU A 18 -5.58 -19.44 -2.37
N ALA A 19 -5.26 -18.19 -2.70
CA ALA A 19 -4.59 -17.28 -1.76
C ALA A 19 -5.48 -16.90 -0.58
N ASP A 20 -6.80 -16.81 -0.80
CA ASP A 20 -7.77 -16.64 0.30
C ASP A 20 -7.82 -17.87 1.21
N LYS A 21 -7.77 -19.07 0.62
CA LYS A 21 -7.81 -20.34 1.38
C LYS A 21 -6.53 -20.58 2.19
N SER A 22 -5.37 -20.24 1.63
CA SER A 22 -4.07 -20.40 2.29
C SER A 22 -3.70 -19.24 3.21
N GLY A 23 -4.43 -18.13 3.15
CA GLY A 23 -4.11 -16.91 3.91
C GLY A 23 -2.85 -16.19 3.40
N ASP A 24 -2.53 -16.33 2.11
CA ASP A 24 -1.33 -15.72 1.52
C ASP A 24 -1.47 -14.21 1.38
N LYS A 25 -0.95 -13.48 2.37
CA LYS A 25 -0.93 -12.01 2.40
C LYS A 25 0.08 -11.38 1.44
N ARG A 26 0.92 -12.14 0.76
CA ARG A 26 1.86 -11.60 -0.25
C ARG A 26 1.25 -11.52 -1.64
N SER A 27 0.18 -12.28 -1.88
CA SER A 27 -0.51 -12.30 -3.17
C SER A 27 -1.53 -11.16 -3.32
N LEU A 28 -1.51 -10.51 -4.48
CA LEU A 28 -2.57 -9.60 -4.92
C LEU A 28 -3.84 -10.34 -5.39
N HIS A 29 -3.75 -11.66 -5.60
CA HIS A 29 -4.88 -12.52 -5.98
C HIS A 29 -5.66 -13.00 -4.76
N ARG A 30 -5.84 -12.17 -3.74
CA ARG A 30 -6.65 -12.47 -2.55
C ARG A 30 -7.65 -11.35 -2.33
N ALA A 31 -8.79 -11.63 -1.71
CA ALA A 31 -9.83 -10.67 -1.39
C ALA A 31 -10.18 -9.78 -2.60
N LEU A 32 -10.47 -10.41 -3.75
CA LEU A 32 -10.74 -9.73 -5.04
C LEU A 32 -11.95 -8.79 -4.99
N ASP A 33 -12.76 -8.89 -3.94
CA ASP A 33 -13.89 -8.04 -3.63
C ASP A 33 -13.55 -6.81 -2.79
N ARG A 34 -12.34 -6.71 -2.27
CA ARG A 34 -11.86 -5.67 -1.35
C ARG A 34 -10.64 -4.95 -1.91
N ARG A 35 -10.37 -3.77 -1.36
CA ARG A 35 -9.12 -3.04 -1.63
C ARG A 35 -8.01 -3.58 -0.74
N LEU A 36 -6.86 -3.80 -1.36
CA LEU A 36 -5.62 -4.17 -0.68
C LEU A 36 -4.71 -2.96 -0.54
N TYR A 37 -4.01 -2.88 0.59
CA TYR A 37 -3.04 -1.84 0.94
C TYR A 37 -1.68 -2.48 1.18
N LEU A 38 -0.63 -1.86 0.65
CA LEU A 38 0.73 -2.34 0.82
C LEU A 38 1.31 -1.84 2.15
N LEU A 39 1.79 -2.76 2.96
CA LEU A 39 2.65 -2.49 4.11
C LEU A 39 4.00 -3.17 3.94
N ILE A 40 5.03 -2.53 4.45
CA ILE A 40 6.38 -3.05 4.51
C ILE A 40 6.84 -3.17 5.97
N TYR A 41 7.69 -4.14 6.23
CA TYR A 41 8.37 -4.34 7.50
C TYR A 41 9.82 -3.90 7.36
N GLY A 42 10.25 -3.00 8.23
CA GLY A 42 11.58 -2.43 8.19
C GLY A 42 11.76 -1.24 9.12
N PRO A 43 12.94 -0.60 9.07
CA PRO A 43 13.23 0.58 9.87
C PRO A 43 12.35 1.75 9.40
N ALA A 44 11.48 2.22 10.29
CA ALA A 44 10.61 3.37 10.03
C ALA A 44 11.18 4.64 10.69
N HIS A 45 10.79 5.80 10.20
CA HIS A 45 11.06 7.04 10.92
C HIS A 45 10.21 7.12 12.17
N GLY A 46 10.88 7.25 13.32
CA GLY A 46 10.27 7.29 14.65
C GLY A 46 10.21 5.94 15.38
N SER A 47 10.83 4.86 14.85
CA SER A 47 10.86 3.55 15.51
C SER A 47 12.16 3.22 16.27
N ASP A 48 13.00 4.23 16.56
CA ASP A 48 14.31 4.07 17.23
C ASP A 48 15.19 2.95 16.66
N GLY A 49 15.11 2.73 15.34
CA GLY A 49 15.86 1.70 14.63
C GLY A 49 15.29 0.28 14.77
N LYS A 50 14.18 0.08 15.48
CA LYS A 50 13.48 -1.20 15.52
C LYS A 50 12.62 -1.37 14.27
N PRO A 51 12.64 -2.54 13.63
CA PRO A 51 11.79 -2.80 12.48
C PRO A 51 10.32 -2.86 12.93
N VAL A 52 9.47 -2.13 12.23
CA VAL A 52 8.02 -2.07 12.49
C VAL A 52 7.27 -2.16 11.16
N TRP A 53 5.98 -2.46 11.21
CA TRP A 53 5.12 -2.35 10.03
C TRP A 53 4.84 -0.87 9.74
N HIS A 54 5.09 -0.44 8.50
CA HIS A 54 4.84 0.92 8.06
C HIS A 54 4.48 1.00 6.58
N PHE A 55 4.01 2.16 6.13
CA PHE A 55 3.87 2.44 4.71
C PHE A 55 5.22 2.81 4.08
N PRO A 56 5.42 2.59 2.77
CA PRO A 56 6.57 3.14 2.06
C PRO A 56 6.71 4.64 2.31
N GLU A 57 7.81 5.03 2.94
CA GLU A 57 8.07 6.41 3.37
C GLU A 57 9.53 6.80 3.16
N LYS A 58 9.76 8.11 3.11
CA LYS A 58 11.08 8.71 2.93
C LYS A 58 11.11 10.09 3.59
N ALA A 59 12.20 10.46 4.24
CA ALA A 59 12.43 11.84 4.65
C ALA A 59 12.46 12.76 3.43
N TYR A 60 11.85 13.93 3.58
CA TYR A 60 11.94 14.97 2.56
C TYR A 60 13.30 15.64 2.66
N GLU A 61 14.09 15.61 1.57
CA GLU A 61 15.43 16.17 1.55
C GLU A 61 15.53 17.32 0.55
N SER A 62 15.45 17.01 -0.75
CA SER A 62 15.77 17.94 -1.83
C SER A 62 14.87 17.82 -3.06
N GLU A 63 13.83 16.99 -3.00
CA GLU A 63 12.92 16.77 -4.12
C GLU A 63 12.11 18.04 -4.44
N LYS A 64 11.80 18.23 -5.73
CA LYS A 64 11.05 19.41 -6.19
C LYS A 64 9.65 19.53 -5.59
N THR A 65 9.01 18.41 -5.26
CA THR A 65 7.65 18.38 -4.70
C THR A 65 7.50 17.22 -3.72
N LEU A 66 6.59 17.36 -2.74
CA LEU A 66 6.24 16.27 -1.81
C LEU A 66 5.75 15.02 -2.54
N ARG A 67 5.00 15.20 -3.64
CA ARG A 67 4.58 14.08 -4.50
C ARG A 67 5.78 13.31 -5.06
N LYS A 68 6.81 13.99 -5.56
CA LYS A 68 8.01 13.32 -6.10
C LYS A 68 8.79 12.59 -5.02
N CYS A 69 8.81 13.12 -3.80
CA CYS A 69 9.38 12.41 -2.65
C CYS A 69 8.60 11.11 -2.38
N ALA A 70 7.26 11.14 -2.39
CA ALA A 70 6.43 9.95 -2.23
C ALA A 70 6.58 8.95 -3.40
N GLU A 71 6.70 9.43 -4.64
CA GLU A 71 7.01 8.61 -5.81
C GLU A 71 8.37 7.91 -5.65
N SER A 72 9.41 8.65 -5.23
CA SER A 72 10.74 8.08 -4.96
C SER A 72 10.71 7.06 -3.82
N ALA A 73 9.92 7.31 -2.77
CA ALA A 73 9.76 6.38 -1.66
C ALA A 73 9.15 5.06 -2.14
N LEU A 74 8.03 5.12 -2.89
CA LEU A 74 7.41 3.93 -3.46
C LEU A 74 8.36 3.21 -4.44
N GLN A 75 9.04 3.97 -5.31
CA GLN A 75 9.98 3.42 -6.29
C GLN A 75 11.14 2.68 -5.62
N SER A 76 11.61 3.13 -4.46
CA SER A 76 12.67 2.43 -3.74
C SER A 76 12.26 1.03 -3.25
N VAL A 77 10.96 0.80 -3.08
CA VAL A 77 10.37 -0.44 -2.56
C VAL A 77 9.94 -1.37 -3.70
N ILE A 78 9.25 -0.86 -4.72
CA ILE A 78 8.72 -1.70 -5.82
C ILE A 78 9.58 -1.67 -7.10
N GLY A 79 10.61 -0.84 -7.15
CA GLY A 79 11.54 -0.67 -8.27
C GLY A 79 10.96 0.11 -9.46
N ASP A 80 9.86 -0.35 -10.02
CA ASP A 80 9.21 0.23 -11.20
C ASP A 80 7.82 0.80 -10.88
N LEU A 81 7.62 2.07 -11.24
CA LEU A 81 6.35 2.78 -11.07
C LEU A 81 5.43 2.70 -12.29
N SER A 82 5.83 2.04 -13.38
CA SER A 82 5.05 1.98 -14.65
C SER A 82 3.63 1.45 -14.47
N HIS A 83 3.42 0.59 -13.46
CA HIS A 83 2.13 0.01 -13.09
C HIS A 83 1.49 0.71 -11.88
N THR A 84 1.87 1.94 -11.59
CA THR A 84 1.32 2.71 -10.48
C THR A 84 0.85 4.09 -10.91
N TYR A 85 -0.20 4.58 -10.24
CA TYR A 85 -0.77 5.89 -10.51
C TYR A 85 -1.02 6.66 -9.23
N PHE A 86 -0.30 7.78 -9.08
CA PHE A 86 -0.48 8.72 -7.98
C PHE A 86 -1.66 9.67 -8.24
N VAL A 87 -2.60 9.70 -7.30
CA VAL A 87 -3.83 10.48 -7.41
C VAL A 87 -3.58 11.90 -6.91
N GLY A 88 -3.50 12.85 -7.86
CA GLY A 88 -3.35 14.27 -7.55
C GLY A 88 -1.96 14.67 -7.04
N ASN A 89 -1.76 15.98 -6.87
CA ASN A 89 -0.51 16.56 -6.35
C ASN A 89 -0.59 16.94 -4.86
N ALA A 90 -1.80 16.96 -4.29
CA ALA A 90 -2.04 17.27 -2.89
C ALA A 90 -1.99 15.98 -2.05
N PRO A 91 -1.49 16.05 -0.81
CA PRO A 91 -1.57 14.94 0.12
C PRO A 91 -3.03 14.65 0.50
N MET A 92 -3.35 13.37 0.69
CA MET A 92 -4.64 12.88 1.17
C MET A 92 -4.89 13.26 2.64
N GLY A 93 -3.82 13.40 3.41
CA GLY A 93 -3.85 13.69 4.82
C GLY A 93 -2.43 13.84 5.37
N HIS A 94 -2.33 14.30 6.61
CA HIS A 94 -1.07 14.40 7.32
C HIS A 94 -1.19 13.90 8.75
N MET A 95 -0.08 13.51 9.37
CA MET A 95 -0.02 13.12 10.77
C MET A 95 1.21 13.73 11.40
N ASN A 96 1.07 14.25 12.62
CA ASN A 96 2.19 14.74 13.39
C ASN A 96 2.80 13.56 14.14
N ILE A 97 4.10 13.34 13.93
CA ILE A 97 4.89 12.40 14.71
C ILE A 97 5.62 13.24 15.75
N GLN A 98 5.32 13.02 17.02
CA GLN A 98 6.10 13.62 18.09
C GLN A 98 7.40 12.82 18.23
N PRO A 99 8.58 13.43 18.01
CA PRO A 99 9.82 12.77 18.36
C PRO A 99 9.91 12.61 19.88
N SER A 100 10.53 11.52 20.32
CA SER A 100 10.63 11.15 21.74
C SER A 100 11.41 12.16 22.58
N GLU A 101 12.33 12.95 22.01
CA GLU A 101 12.99 14.06 22.72
C GLU A 101 13.40 15.19 21.76
N ASN A 102 13.06 16.44 22.13
CA ASN A 102 13.63 17.74 21.73
C ASN A 102 13.78 18.13 20.24
N ASP A 103 13.33 17.32 19.29
CA ASP A 103 13.37 17.72 17.88
C ASP A 103 12.04 18.31 17.39
N SER A 104 12.15 19.14 16.36
CA SER A 104 11.01 19.76 15.69
C SER A 104 9.97 18.70 15.25
N SER A 105 8.68 18.96 15.53
CA SER A 105 7.60 18.00 15.23
C SER A 105 7.62 17.57 13.76
N LEU A 106 7.89 16.28 13.50
CA LEU A 106 7.89 15.74 12.14
C LEU A 106 6.45 15.59 11.64
N LYS A 107 6.22 15.93 10.37
CA LYS A 107 4.91 15.78 9.72
C LYS A 107 5.00 14.74 8.61
N ARG A 108 4.23 13.65 8.76
CA ARG A 108 4.07 12.63 7.73
C ARG A 108 2.92 13.03 6.81
N PHE A 109 3.17 13.11 5.51
CA PHE A 109 2.15 13.41 4.50
C PHE A 109 1.83 12.14 3.71
N PHE A 110 0.55 11.81 3.61
CA PHE A 110 0.08 10.60 2.92
C PHE A 110 -0.33 10.93 1.50
N PHE A 111 0.17 10.16 0.53
CA PHE A 111 -0.22 10.25 -0.87
C PHE A 111 -0.85 8.93 -1.30
N LYS A 112 -1.97 9.02 -2.05
CA LYS A 112 -2.63 7.83 -2.58
C LYS A 112 -2.03 7.44 -3.92
N SER A 113 -1.55 6.20 -3.99
CA SER A 113 -1.17 5.53 -5.23
C SER A 113 -2.07 4.32 -5.47
N GLN A 114 -2.34 4.02 -6.73
CA GLN A 114 -3.13 2.87 -7.16
C GLN A 114 -2.30 1.98 -8.08
N VAL A 115 -2.46 0.67 -7.94
CA VAL A 115 -1.87 -0.32 -8.84
C VAL A 115 -2.73 -0.43 -10.10
N ILE A 116 -2.10 -0.35 -11.27
CA ILE A 116 -2.76 -0.44 -12.59
C ILE A 116 -2.13 -1.58 -13.39
N ALA A 117 -2.98 -2.51 -13.82
CA ALA A 117 -2.65 -3.52 -14.83
C ALA A 117 -1.45 -4.43 -14.50
N THR A 118 -1.13 -4.62 -13.22
CA THR A 118 -0.22 -5.67 -12.76
C THR A 118 -0.79 -6.41 -11.57
N ASN A 119 -0.37 -7.66 -11.44
CA ASN A 119 -0.72 -8.57 -10.37
C ASN A 119 0.54 -9.08 -9.63
N LYS A 120 1.73 -8.59 -10.01
CA LYS A 120 3.00 -8.93 -9.38
C LYS A 120 3.88 -7.68 -9.28
N PHE A 121 4.42 -7.46 -8.09
CA PHE A 121 5.52 -6.53 -7.86
C PHE A 121 6.70 -7.30 -7.30
N ASN A 122 7.89 -6.98 -7.79
CA ASN A 122 9.12 -7.39 -7.13
C ASN A 122 9.39 -6.35 -6.05
N ILE A 123 8.91 -6.65 -4.84
CA ILE A 123 9.16 -5.79 -3.69
C ILE A 123 10.57 -6.11 -3.19
N GLU A 124 11.46 -5.15 -3.32
CA GLU A 124 12.86 -5.23 -2.95
C GLU A 124 13.15 -4.19 -1.85
N LYS A 125 14.21 -4.40 -1.06
CA LYS A 125 14.63 -3.48 0.02
C LYS A 125 13.66 -3.34 1.21
N CYS A 126 12.89 -4.37 1.52
CA CYS A 126 12.21 -4.52 2.81
C CYS A 126 12.52 -5.90 3.40
N GLU A 127 12.41 -6.05 4.73
CA GLU A 127 12.57 -7.35 5.38
C GLU A 127 11.36 -8.25 5.08
N ASP A 128 10.17 -7.66 5.09
CA ASP A 128 8.93 -8.34 4.73
C ASP A 128 7.92 -7.34 4.14
N TYR A 129 6.89 -7.85 3.45
CA TYR A 129 5.78 -7.05 2.94
C TYR A 129 4.48 -7.84 2.96
N VAL A 130 3.36 -7.11 3.07
CA VAL A 130 2.02 -7.68 3.05
C VAL A 130 1.04 -6.78 2.32
N TRP A 131 0.06 -7.41 1.67
CA TRP A 131 -1.14 -6.80 1.11
C TRP A 131 -2.31 -7.06 2.04
N VAL A 132 -2.73 -6.02 2.76
CA VAL A 132 -3.75 -6.11 3.80
C VAL A 132 -5.04 -5.44 3.36
N THR A 133 -6.16 -6.01 3.79
CA THR A 133 -7.47 -5.37 3.66
C THR A 133 -7.56 -4.18 4.61
N LYS A 134 -8.58 -3.33 4.43
CA LYS A 134 -8.84 -2.21 5.35
C LYS A 134 -8.97 -2.66 6.81
N ASP A 135 -9.65 -3.78 7.07
CA ASP A 135 -9.88 -4.25 8.44
C ASP A 135 -8.55 -4.67 9.10
N GLU A 136 -7.75 -5.49 8.39
CA GLU A 136 -6.43 -5.91 8.86
C GLU A 136 -5.49 -4.71 9.04
N LEU A 137 -5.55 -3.72 8.16
CA LEU A 137 -4.75 -2.50 8.27
C LEU A 137 -4.97 -1.79 9.61
N LEU A 138 -6.20 -1.76 10.11
CA LEU A 138 -6.51 -1.13 11.40
C LEU A 138 -5.96 -1.94 12.59
N GLU A 139 -5.78 -3.24 12.44
CA GLU A 139 -5.14 -4.10 13.45
C GLU A 139 -3.63 -3.84 13.54
N TYR A 140 -2.95 -3.52 12.43
CA TYR A 140 -1.53 -3.17 12.43
C TYR A 140 -1.24 -1.81 13.07
N PHE A 141 -2.20 -0.87 13.03
CA PHE A 141 -2.03 0.49 13.52
C PHE A 141 -3.13 0.89 14.52
N PRO A 142 -3.18 0.27 15.72
CA PRO A 142 -4.27 0.48 16.66
C PRO A 142 -4.39 1.94 17.15
N GLU A 143 -3.26 2.60 17.39
CA GLU A 143 -3.22 4.00 17.86
C GLU A 143 -3.71 4.98 16.79
N GLN A 144 -3.44 4.70 15.52
CA GLN A 144 -3.80 5.56 14.39
C GLN A 144 -5.06 5.09 13.66
N ALA A 145 -5.69 4.00 14.11
CA ALA A 145 -6.80 3.34 13.43
C ALA A 145 -7.97 4.28 13.15
N GLN A 146 -8.36 5.12 14.12
CA GLN A 146 -9.47 6.06 13.94
C GLN A 146 -9.20 7.07 12.82
N TYR A 147 -7.95 7.52 12.68
CA TYR A 147 -7.55 8.47 11.65
C TYR A 147 -7.44 7.80 10.28
N LEU A 148 -6.79 6.64 10.20
CA LEU A 148 -6.67 5.86 8.96
C LEU A 148 -8.03 5.44 8.43
N ASN A 149 -8.98 5.08 9.31
CA ASN A 149 -10.34 4.72 8.93
C ASN A 149 -11.09 5.87 8.23
N LYS A 150 -10.83 7.13 8.62
CA LYS A 150 -11.38 8.32 7.98
C LYS A 150 -10.71 8.63 6.63
N MET A 151 -9.40 8.40 6.53
CA MET A 151 -8.62 8.68 5.31
C MET A 151 -8.88 7.65 4.20
N ILE A 152 -9.11 6.40 4.58
CA ILE A 152 -9.18 5.26 3.67
C ILE A 152 -10.64 4.87 3.44
N ILE A 153 -11.16 5.23 2.27
CA ILE A 153 -12.53 4.90 1.85
C ILE A 153 -12.59 3.46 1.34
N SER A 154 -13.63 2.73 1.76
CA SER A 154 -13.98 1.39 1.27
C SER A 154 -14.28 1.37 -0.23
#